data_AF-A0A4R2LDE0-F1
#
_entry.id   AF-A0A4R2LDE0-F1
#
_cell.length_a   1.000
_cell.length_b   1.000
_cell.length_c   1.000
_cell.angle_alpha   90.00
_cell.angle_beta   90.00
_cell.angle_gamma   90.00
#
_symmetry.space_group_name_H-M   'P 1'
#
loop_
_entity.id
_entity.type
_entity.pdbx_description
1 polymer ?
#
loop_
_entity_poly.entity_id
_entity_poly.type
_entity_poly.pdbx_seq_one_letter_code
_entity_poly.pdbx_strand_id
1 'polypeptide(L)'
;MDDQSKQNVSLFLDALDEKSRKIFWYFRWHGHARLAELVDIIGAANDMEVLYRLREVINPTAIRIFGKPVLEFCESKVNPINGKKVIFNWWLLDFEEGKQPLTGEDKRILMDVFDEEDQIMIVAEVSPSVRVKDMAKVEEKHGILSIKLEKLP
;
A
#
# COMPACT_ATOMS: atom_id res chain seq x y z
N MET A 1 21.49 -7.04 0.19
CA MET A 1 20.93 -6.25 1.29
C MET A 1 19.43 -6.06 1.02
N ASP A 2 18.72 -7.16 0.75
CA ASP A 2 17.41 -7.14 0.05
C ASP A 2 16.30 -7.91 0.81
N ASP A 3 16.66 -8.66 1.85
CA ASP A 3 15.75 -9.56 2.56
C ASP A 3 15.25 -8.96 3.88
N GLN A 4 16.12 -8.23 4.58
CA GLN A 4 15.79 -7.56 5.84
C GLN A 4 14.78 -6.41 5.65
N SER A 5 14.86 -5.66 4.54
CA SER A 5 13.89 -4.61 4.22
C SER A 5 12.49 -5.18 4.00
N LYS A 6 12.37 -6.30 3.28
CA LYS A 6 11.08 -6.99 3.04
C LYS A 6 10.50 -7.53 4.33
N GLN A 7 11.34 -8.12 5.17
CA GLN A 7 10.93 -8.59 6.49
C GLN A 7 10.42 -7.43 7.34
N ASN A 8 11.06 -6.27 7.30
CA ASN A 8 10.60 -5.08 8.03
C ASN A 8 9.26 -4.54 7.49
N VAL A 9 9.03 -4.56 6.16
CA VAL A 9 7.74 -4.15 5.59
C VAL A 9 6.62 -5.15 5.91
N SER A 10 6.89 -6.45 5.87
CA SER A 10 5.93 -7.46 6.31
C SER A 10 5.57 -7.27 7.78
N LEU A 11 6.58 -7.12 8.65
CA LEU A 11 6.38 -6.86 10.08
C LEU A 11 5.59 -5.56 10.32
N PHE A 12 5.81 -4.55 9.48
CA PHE A 12 5.06 -3.30 9.53
C PHE A 12 3.60 -3.50 9.16
N LEU A 13 3.30 -4.18 8.04
CA LEU A 13 1.93 -4.49 7.64
C LEU A 13 1.22 -5.34 8.69
N ASP A 14 1.87 -6.38 9.21
CA ASP A 14 1.34 -7.27 10.24
C ASP A 14 1.00 -6.52 11.55
N ALA A 15 1.67 -5.39 11.81
CA ALA A 15 1.45 -4.56 12.99
C ALA A 15 0.33 -3.51 12.81
N LEU A 16 -0.23 -3.36 11.61
CA LEU A 16 -1.31 -2.41 11.32
C LEU A 16 -2.68 -3.10 11.33
N ASP A 17 -3.72 -2.36 11.73
CA ASP A 17 -5.10 -2.77 11.49
C ASP A 17 -5.45 -2.74 9.99
N GLU A 18 -6.53 -3.42 9.61
CA GLU A 18 -6.95 -3.56 8.20
C GLU A 18 -7.10 -2.21 7.49
N LYS A 19 -7.80 -1.25 8.12
CA LYS A 19 -8.01 0.09 7.55
C LYS A 19 -6.67 0.83 7.39
N SER A 20 -5.77 0.70 8.35
CA SER A 20 -4.41 1.26 8.25
C SER A 20 -3.57 0.60 7.14
N ARG A 21 -3.72 -0.71 6.90
CA ARG A 21 -3.09 -1.40 5.75
C ARG A 21 -3.65 -0.90 4.41
N LYS A 22 -4.98 -0.74 4.29
CA LYS A 22 -5.61 -0.15 3.08
C LYS A 22 -5.04 1.22 2.76
N ILE A 23 -4.93 2.11 3.76
CA ILE A 23 -4.32 3.44 3.60
C ILE A 23 -2.88 3.32 3.10
N PHE A 24 -2.06 2.46 3.72
CA PHE A 24 -0.67 2.29 3.32
C PHE A 24 -0.52 1.79 1.87
N TRP A 25 -1.32 0.79 1.47
CA TRP A 25 -1.35 0.31 0.09
C TRP A 25 -1.76 1.38 -0.91
N TYR A 26 -2.75 2.21 -0.56
CA TYR A 26 -3.13 3.34 -1.40
C TYR A 26 -1.97 4.31 -1.61
N PHE A 27 -1.21 4.63 -0.56
CA PHE A 27 -0.01 5.46 -0.67
C PHE A 27 1.10 4.80 -1.50
N ARG A 28 1.31 3.49 -1.37
CA ARG A 28 2.25 2.75 -2.23
C ARG A 28 1.87 2.83 -3.70
N TRP A 29 0.57 2.82 -4.03
CA TRP A 29 0.08 2.87 -5.40
C TRP A 29 0.07 4.29 -5.99
N HIS A 30 -0.39 5.28 -5.23
CA HIS A 30 -0.61 6.65 -5.72
C HIS A 30 0.48 7.66 -5.32
N GLY A 31 1.28 7.34 -4.31
CA GLY A 31 2.31 8.22 -3.74
C GLY A 31 1.79 9.33 -2.83
N HIS A 32 0.55 9.80 -3.02
CA HIS A 32 -0.07 10.86 -2.22
C HIS A 32 -1.59 10.75 -2.19
N ALA A 33 -2.22 11.36 -1.18
CA ALA A 33 -3.68 11.34 -1.02
C ALA A 33 -4.19 12.57 -0.24
N ARG A 34 -5.42 12.97 -0.52
CA ARG A 34 -6.24 13.87 0.33
C ARG A 34 -6.96 13.05 1.39
N LEU A 35 -7.37 13.68 2.49
CA LEU A 35 -8.16 13.02 3.53
C LEU A 35 -9.47 12.45 2.98
N ALA A 36 -10.18 13.19 2.12
CA ALA A 36 -11.43 12.72 1.52
C ALA A 36 -11.27 11.40 0.76
N GLU A 37 -10.17 11.25 0.00
CA GLU A 37 -9.88 10.01 -0.74
C GLU A 37 -9.65 8.85 0.24
N LEU A 38 -8.93 9.09 1.34
CA LEU A 38 -8.70 8.10 2.37
C LEU A 38 -9.97 7.73 3.14
N VAL A 39 -10.88 8.69 3.38
CA VAL A 39 -12.18 8.43 4.00
C VAL A 39 -12.97 7.42 3.17
N ASP A 40 -13.02 7.62 1.85
CA ASP A 40 -13.72 6.75 0.92
C ASP A 40 -13.12 5.33 0.93
N ILE A 41 -11.79 5.21 0.89
CA ILE A 41 -11.08 3.92 0.82
C ILE A 41 -11.31 3.05 2.05
N ILE A 42 -11.39 3.64 3.25
CA ILE A 42 -11.56 2.88 4.49
C ILE A 42 -12.99 2.91 5.04
N GLY A 43 -13.94 3.51 4.32
CA GLY A 43 -15.30 3.73 4.81
C GLY A 43 -15.30 4.42 6.18
N ALA A 44 -14.48 5.46 6.34
CA ALA A 44 -14.40 6.19 7.61
C ALA A 44 -15.66 7.04 7.82
N ALA A 45 -16.04 7.24 9.07
CA ALA A 45 -17.16 8.13 9.39
C ALA A 45 -16.83 9.61 9.15
N ASN A 46 -15.55 9.98 9.25
CA ASN A 46 -15.07 11.36 9.10
C ASN A 46 -13.53 11.42 8.96
N ASP A 47 -13.03 12.62 8.63
CA ASP A 47 -11.60 12.92 8.50
C ASP A 47 -10.79 12.64 9.77
N MET A 48 -11.37 12.76 10.97
CA MET A 48 -10.64 12.55 12.23
C MET A 48 -10.23 11.09 12.41
N GLU A 49 -11.07 10.15 11.97
CA GLU A 49 -10.74 8.73 11.97
C GLU A 49 -9.52 8.43 11.07
N VAL A 50 -9.45 9.08 9.91
CA VAL A 50 -8.29 8.98 9.00
C VAL A 50 -7.06 9.61 9.64
N LEU A 51 -7.18 10.83 10.16
CA LEU A 51 -6.08 11.55 10.82
C LEU A 51 -5.49 10.78 12.00
N TYR A 52 -6.36 10.15 12.80
CA TYR A 52 -5.93 9.27 13.89
C TYR A 52 -5.09 8.12 13.35
N ARG A 53 -5.51 7.42 12.30
CA ARG A 53 -4.71 6.33 11.72
C ARG A 53 -3.37 6.82 11.19
N LEU A 54 -3.34 7.95 10.49
CA LEU A 54 -2.10 8.51 9.94
C LEU A 54 -1.10 8.85 11.05
N ARG A 55 -1.55 9.51 12.13
CA ARG A 55 -0.68 10.10 13.16
C ARG A 55 -0.43 9.19 14.37
N GLU A 56 -1.39 8.34 14.72
CA GLU A 56 -1.36 7.54 15.94
C GLU A 56 -1.17 6.05 15.67
N VAL A 57 -1.37 5.58 14.43
CA VAL A 57 -1.20 4.15 14.08
C VAL A 57 -0.05 3.97 13.09
N ILE A 58 -0.16 4.52 11.88
CA ILE A 58 0.75 4.26 10.77
C ILE A 58 2.13 4.84 11.05
N ASN A 59 2.23 6.15 11.29
CA ASN A 59 3.53 6.78 11.53
C ASN A 59 4.21 6.29 12.81
N PRO A 60 3.52 6.10 13.95
CA PRO A 60 4.15 5.54 15.14
C PRO A 60 4.63 4.10 14.95
N THR A 61 3.86 3.26 14.25
CA THR A 61 4.29 1.90 13.91
C THR A 61 5.52 1.91 13.01
N ALA A 62 5.56 2.82 12.03
CA ALA A 62 6.72 3.02 11.17
C ALA A 62 7.94 3.51 11.97
N ILE A 63 7.77 4.47 12.89
CA ILE A 63 8.87 4.93 13.74
C ILE A 63 9.43 3.78 14.59
N ARG A 64 8.56 2.93 15.15
CA ARG A 64 8.98 1.78 15.95
C ARG A 64 9.78 0.74 15.15
N ILE A 65 9.43 0.50 13.89
CA ILE A 65 10.01 -0.57 13.07
C ILE A 65 11.18 -0.07 12.22
N PHE A 66 11.04 1.13 11.66
CA PHE A 66 11.96 1.73 10.69
C PHE A 66 12.76 2.91 11.24
N GLY A 67 12.45 3.38 12.45
CA GLY A 67 13.10 4.54 13.07
C GLY A 67 12.64 5.91 12.54
N LYS A 68 11.69 5.95 11.60
CA LYS A 68 11.16 7.18 11.00
C LYS A 68 9.71 7.03 10.53
N PRO A 69 8.93 8.12 10.42
CA PRO A 69 7.60 8.07 9.82
C PRO A 69 7.68 7.70 8.34
N VAL A 70 6.56 7.20 7.81
CA VAL A 70 6.41 6.85 6.38
C VAL A 70 5.47 7.80 5.65
N LEU A 71 4.66 8.59 6.37
CA LEU A 71 3.73 9.55 5.79
C LEU A 71 3.96 10.95 6.33
N GLU A 72 3.89 11.96 5.46
CA GLU A 72 3.96 13.37 5.83
C GLU A 72 2.81 14.16 5.22
N PHE A 73 2.34 15.20 5.91
CA PHE A 73 1.44 16.18 5.32
C PHE A 73 2.25 17.31 4.67
N CYS A 74 1.92 17.66 3.44
CA CYS A 74 2.50 18.79 2.73
C CYS A 74 1.42 19.73 2.21
N GLU A 75 1.51 21.02 2.59
CA GLU A 75 0.66 22.06 2.01
C GLU A 75 0.88 22.22 0.51
N SER A 76 2.11 21.98 0.04
CA SER A 76 2.46 22.06 -1.36
C SER A 76 3.72 21.24 -1.66
N LYS A 77 3.64 20.31 -2.62
CA LYS A 77 4.78 19.54 -3.12
C LYS A 77 4.62 19.30 -4.62
N VAL A 78 5.72 19.33 -5.37
CA VAL A 78 5.72 19.01 -6.81
C VAL A 78 5.76 17.49 -6.95
N ASN A 79 4.80 16.92 -7.68
CA ASN A 79 4.81 15.50 -7.96
C ASN A 79 5.99 15.18 -8.90
N PRO A 80 6.93 14.31 -8.48
CA PRO A 80 8.16 14.05 -9.24
C PRO A 80 7.90 13.30 -10.56
N ILE A 81 6.75 12.63 -10.71
CA ILE A 81 6.41 11.84 -11.90
C ILE A 81 5.92 12.74 -13.03
N ASN A 82 5.09 13.75 -12.73
CA ASN A 82 4.41 14.54 -13.75
C ASN A 82 4.70 16.06 -13.67
N GLY A 83 5.50 16.50 -12.71
CA GLY A 83 5.88 17.90 -12.52
C GLY A 83 4.76 18.82 -12.03
N LYS A 84 3.56 18.30 -11.75
CA LYS A 84 2.42 19.12 -11.29
C LYS A 84 2.57 19.46 -9.82
N LYS A 85 2.23 20.71 -9.46
CA LYS A 85 2.10 21.15 -8.08
C LYS A 85 0.84 20.54 -7.47
N VAL A 86 1.00 19.80 -6.39
CA VAL A 86 -0.09 19.19 -5.61
C VAL A 86 -0.12 19.86 -4.25
N ILE A 87 -1.31 20.26 -3.80
CA ILE A 87 -1.50 21.04 -2.57
C ILE A 87 -2.33 20.26 -1.55
N PHE A 88 -2.06 20.49 -0.27
CA PHE A 88 -2.79 19.95 0.88
C PHE A 88 -2.99 18.42 0.84
N ASN A 89 -1.92 17.70 0.54
CA ASN A 89 -1.93 16.24 0.48
C ASN A 89 -1.03 15.63 1.54
N TRP A 90 -1.38 14.42 1.96
CA TRP A 90 -0.46 13.50 2.59
C TRP A 90 0.37 12.79 1.53
N TRP A 91 1.61 12.44 1.86
CA TRP A 91 2.58 11.86 0.95
C TRP A 91 3.27 10.68 1.58
N LEU A 92 3.53 9.66 0.77
CA LEU A 92 4.51 8.64 1.08
C LEU A 92 5.89 9.29 1.05
N LEU A 93 6.60 9.19 2.16
CA LEU A 93 8.00 9.60 2.25
C LEU A 93 8.86 8.67 1.42
N ASP A 94 9.97 9.21 0.91
CA ASP A 94 10.98 8.44 0.19
C ASP A 94 11.61 7.40 1.12
N PHE A 95 10.98 6.23 1.15
CA PHE A 95 11.32 5.12 2.00
C PHE A 95 12.07 4.11 1.15
N GLU A 96 13.41 4.15 1.20
CA GLU A 96 14.31 3.24 0.46
C GLU A 96 13.89 1.76 0.59
N GLU A 97 13.46 1.36 1.78
CA GLU A 97 12.98 0.01 2.12
C GLU A 97 11.62 -0.35 1.47
N GLY A 98 10.88 0.64 0.96
CA GLY A 98 9.60 0.47 0.24
C GLY A 98 9.69 0.80 -1.26
N LYS A 99 10.86 1.15 -1.76
CA LYS A 99 11.10 1.50 -3.16
C LYS A 99 11.74 0.40 -3.98
N GLN A 100 12.47 -0.51 -3.33
CA GLN A 100 13.19 -1.55 -4.05
C GLN A 100 12.19 -2.60 -4.51
N PRO A 101 12.01 -2.75 -5.84
CA PRO A 101 11.21 -3.85 -6.33
C PRO A 101 11.91 -5.13 -5.94
N LEU A 102 11.14 -6.11 -5.50
CA LEU A 102 11.67 -7.40 -5.10
C LEU A 102 12.56 -7.92 -6.27
N THR A 103 13.88 -8.01 -6.10
CA THR A 103 14.85 -8.66 -7.03
C THR A 103 15.63 -9.74 -6.26
N GLY A 104 15.45 -11.02 -6.58
CA GLY A 104 15.84 -12.14 -5.72
C GLY A 104 15.01 -13.40 -5.99
N GLU A 105 15.62 -14.57 -5.86
CA GLU A 105 15.05 -15.86 -6.25
C GLU A 105 14.23 -16.54 -5.14
N ASP A 106 14.21 -15.96 -3.94
CA ASP A 106 13.41 -16.41 -2.80
C ASP A 106 12.58 -15.21 -2.29
N LYS A 107 11.29 -15.19 -2.60
CA LYS A 107 10.45 -14.00 -2.37
C LYS A 107 9.04 -14.37 -1.96
N ARG A 108 8.73 -14.16 -0.70
CA ARG A 108 7.34 -13.93 -0.29
C ARG A 108 6.88 -12.65 -0.97
N ILE A 109 5.85 -12.77 -1.81
CA ILE A 109 5.12 -11.63 -2.36
C ILE A 109 4.41 -10.97 -1.19
N LEU A 110 4.64 -9.67 -0.97
CA LEU A 110 3.80 -8.90 -0.06
C LEU A 110 2.41 -8.82 -0.66
N MET A 111 1.43 -9.34 0.07
CA MET A 111 0.05 -9.41 -0.38
C MET A 111 -0.87 -9.19 0.81
N ASP A 112 -1.92 -8.41 0.58
CA ASP A 112 -3.05 -8.28 1.49
C ASP A 112 -4.33 -8.68 0.74
N VAL A 113 -5.27 -9.24 1.50
CA VAL A 113 -6.62 -9.56 1.05
C VAL A 113 -7.59 -8.79 1.94
N PHE A 114 -8.47 -8.02 1.33
CA PHE A 114 -9.52 -7.28 2.00
C PHE A 114 -10.86 -7.88 1.60
N ASP A 115 -11.64 -8.29 2.61
CA ASP A 115 -13.01 -8.74 2.46
C ASP A 115 -13.92 -7.53 2.69
N GLU A 116 -14.39 -6.93 1.60
CA GLU A 116 -15.29 -5.78 1.63
C GLU A 116 -16.73 -6.28 1.44
N GLU A 117 -17.73 -5.47 1.83
CA GLU A 117 -19.13 -5.92 1.90
C GLU A 117 -19.66 -6.54 0.59
N ASP A 118 -19.21 -6.04 -0.57
CA ASP A 118 -19.65 -6.46 -1.90
C ASP A 118 -18.52 -6.99 -2.80
N GLN A 119 -17.27 -6.98 -2.33
CA GLN A 119 -16.10 -7.37 -3.14
C GLN A 119 -14.91 -7.85 -2.32
N ILE A 120 -14.07 -8.70 -2.92
CA ILE A 120 -12.76 -9.05 -2.38
C ILE A 120 -11.69 -8.27 -3.13
N MET A 121 -10.90 -7.48 -2.43
CA MET A 121 -9.76 -6.77 -2.99
C MET A 121 -8.46 -7.51 -2.62
N ILE A 122 -7.66 -7.83 -3.63
CA ILE A 122 -6.33 -8.41 -3.42
C ILE A 122 -5.30 -7.42 -3.93
N VAL A 123 -4.41 -6.98 -3.03
CA VAL A 123 -3.31 -6.09 -3.35
C VAL A 123 -2.02 -6.88 -3.20
N ALA A 124 -1.24 -6.97 -4.26
CA ALA A 124 0.02 -7.72 -4.26
C ALA A 124 1.13 -6.93 -4.94
N GLU A 125 2.32 -6.96 -4.35
CA GLU A 125 3.51 -6.37 -4.97
C GLU A 125 4.07 -7.31 -6.04
N VAL A 126 4.02 -6.87 -7.29
CA VAL A 126 4.55 -7.61 -8.43
C VAL A 126 5.92 -7.08 -8.86
N SER A 127 6.78 -7.96 -9.38
CA SER A 127 8.06 -7.54 -9.97
C SER A 127 7.80 -6.51 -11.09
N PRO A 128 8.60 -5.44 -11.25
CA PRO A 128 8.43 -4.45 -12.32
C PRO A 128 8.53 -5.05 -13.73
N SER A 129 9.21 -6.20 -13.85
CA SER A 129 9.30 -6.95 -15.10
C SER A 129 8.02 -7.72 -15.45
N VAL A 130 7.11 -7.89 -14.49
CA VAL A 130 5.83 -8.56 -14.71
C VAL A 130 4.84 -7.52 -15.21
N ARG A 131 4.46 -7.66 -16.47
CA ARG A 131 3.26 -7.03 -17.02
C ARG A 131 2.22 -8.10 -17.22
N VAL A 132 0.98 -7.82 -16.86
CA VAL A 132 -0.15 -8.74 -16.99
C VAL A 132 -1.21 -8.15 -17.90
N LYS A 133 -2.02 -9.01 -18.52
CA LYS A 133 -3.25 -8.57 -19.18
C LYS A 133 -4.27 -8.12 -18.14
N ASP A 134 -5.16 -7.22 -18.54
CA ASP A 134 -6.25 -6.73 -17.70
C ASP A 134 -7.34 -7.79 -17.42
N MET A 135 -7.29 -8.93 -18.11
CA MET A 135 -8.21 -10.05 -17.90
C MET A 135 -7.61 -11.07 -16.95
N ALA A 136 -8.34 -11.33 -15.85
CA ALA A 136 -8.05 -12.41 -14.91
C ALA A 136 -9.04 -13.56 -15.10
N LYS A 137 -8.54 -14.80 -15.04
CA LYS A 137 -9.40 -15.96 -14.84
C LYS A 137 -9.59 -16.17 -13.35
N VAL A 138 -10.84 -16.15 -12.90
CA VAL A 138 -11.22 -16.36 -11.49
C VAL A 138 -12.01 -17.66 -11.38
N GLU A 139 -11.58 -18.54 -10.49
CA GLU A 139 -12.24 -19.82 -10.18
C GLU A 139 -12.39 -19.95 -8.66
N GLU A 140 -13.57 -20.32 -8.17
CA GLU A 140 -13.79 -20.67 -6.76
C GLU A 140 -14.21 -22.13 -6.68
N LYS A 141 -13.56 -22.88 -5.78
CA LYS A 141 -13.94 -24.27 -5.51
C LYS A 141 -13.63 -24.64 -4.06
N HIS A 142 -14.67 -25.06 -3.33
CA HIS A 142 -14.58 -25.51 -1.93
C HIS A 142 -13.97 -24.46 -0.97
N GLY A 143 -14.30 -23.19 -1.15
CA GLY A 143 -13.75 -22.09 -0.35
C GLY A 143 -12.32 -21.69 -0.75
N ILE A 144 -11.81 -22.18 -1.87
CA ILE A 144 -10.50 -21.82 -2.40
C ILE A 144 -10.69 -20.92 -3.63
N LEU A 145 -10.24 -19.67 -3.53
CA LEU A 145 -10.23 -18.70 -4.62
C LEU A 145 -8.92 -18.81 -5.42
N SER A 146 -9.01 -19.04 -6.73
CA SER A 146 -7.88 -19.05 -7.65
C SER A 146 -8.00 -17.91 -8.66
N ILE A 147 -6.98 -17.05 -8.70
CA ILE A 147 -6.88 -15.95 -9.66
C ILE A 147 -5.65 -16.19 -10.52
N LYS A 148 -5.84 -16.26 -11.84
CA LYS A 148 -4.78 -16.45 -12.83
C LYS A 148 -4.74 -15.26 -13.78
N LEU A 149 -3.57 -14.62 -13.84
CA LEU A 149 -3.27 -13.51 -14.73
C LEU A 149 -2.28 -13.97 -15.80
N GLU A 150 -2.59 -13.71 -17.07
CA GLU A 150 -1.65 -13.99 -18.16
C GLU A 150 -0.59 -12.89 -18.22
N LYS A 151 0.68 -13.28 -18.25
CA LYS A 151 1.79 -12.35 -18.45
C LYS A 151 1.83 -11.89 -19.90
N LEU A 152 2.10 -10.61 -20.09
CA LEU A 152 2.45 -10.07 -21.40
C LEU A 152 3.89 -10.51 -21.76
N PRO A 153 4.15 -10.78 -23.04
CA PRO A 153 5.49 -11.14 -23.52
C PRO A 153 6.51 -10.02 -23.33
#